data_AF-X1FZA0-F1
#
_entry.id   AF-X1FZA0-F1
#
_cell.length_a   1.000
_cell.length_b   1.000
_cell.length_c   1.000
_cell.angle_alpha   90.00
_cell.angle_beta   90.00
_cell.angle_gamma   90.00
#
_symmetry.space_group_name_H-M   'P 1'
#
loop_
_entity.id
_entity.type
_entity.pdbx_description
1 polymer ?
#
loop_
_entity_poly.entity_id
_entity_poly.type
_entity_poly.pdbx_seq_one_letter_code
_entity_poly.pdbx_strand_id
1 'polypeptide(L)'
;EIINLKGIKTIIVEGTYTTMLKNIHQHIFIDRIYVDTRDVRKQRAREEQDEFLEKILEIEHKIISSHKPMADLIVMSEYGVAPVGKPTINGQTFFKK
;
A
#
# COMPACT_ATOMS: atom_id res chain seq x y z
N GLU A 1 16.54 -17.10 1.97
CA GLU A 1 16.32 -17.63 3.34
C GLU A 1 15.01 -18.39 3.38
N ILE A 2 14.88 -19.44 4.19
CA ILE A 2 13.63 -20.22 4.34
C ILE A 2 13.16 -20.04 5.78
N ILE A 3 11.92 -19.60 5.96
CA ILE A 3 11.32 -19.34 7.27
C ILE A 3 10.19 -20.36 7.51
N ASN A 4 10.21 -21.03 8.66
CA ASN A 4 9.14 -21.94 9.07
C ASN A 4 7.98 -21.14 9.68
N LEU A 5 6.78 -21.33 9.13
CA LEU A 5 5.57 -20.61 9.52
C LEU A 5 4.57 -21.50 10.30
N LYS A 6 4.99 -22.68 10.77
CA LYS A 6 4.13 -23.60 11.53
C LYS A 6 3.57 -22.91 12.77
N GLY A 7 2.24 -22.90 12.90
CA GLY A 7 1.53 -22.29 14.02
C GLY A 7 1.25 -20.79 13.85
N ILE A 8 1.78 -20.15 12.81
CA ILE A 8 1.47 -18.76 12.49
C ILE A 8 0.09 -18.69 11.83
N LYS A 9 -0.79 -17.85 12.38
CA LYS A 9 -2.15 -17.67 11.89
C LYS A 9 -2.29 -16.54 10.87
N THR A 10 -1.39 -15.56 10.93
CA THR A 10 -1.47 -14.34 10.12
C THR A 10 -0.06 -13.86 9.79
N ILE A 11 0.12 -13.42 8.55
CA ILE A 11 1.35 -12.84 8.04
C ILE A 11 0.99 -11.51 7.44
N ILE A 12 1.73 -10.47 7.81
CA ILE A 12 1.63 -9.14 7.22
C ILE A 12 2.91 -8.94 6.43
N VAL A 13 2.76 -8.61 5.15
CA VAL A 13 3.87 -8.26 4.27
C VAL A 13 3.69 -6.80 3.88
N GLU A 14 4.64 -5.96 4.25
CA GLU A 14 4.66 -4.54 3.91
C GLU A 14 5.74 -4.23 2.88
N GLY A 15 5.52 -3.16 2.12
CA GLY A 15 6.45 -2.69 1.11
C GLY A 15 5.71 -2.06 -0.07
N THR A 16 6.45 -1.32 -0.87
CA THR A 16 5.88 -0.48 -1.93
C THR A 16 5.12 -1.28 -2.99
N TYR A 17 5.56 -2.50 -3.29
CA TYR A 17 5.03 -3.34 -4.38
C TYR A 17 4.21 -4.55 -3.90
N THR A 18 3.87 -4.65 -2.61
CA THR A 18 3.20 -5.84 -2.06
C THR A 18 1.78 -6.03 -2.60
N THR A 19 1.15 -4.98 -3.14
CA THR A 19 -0.11 -5.08 -3.90
C THR A 19 -0.04 -5.97 -5.13
N MET A 20 1.17 -6.24 -5.66
CA MET A 20 1.35 -7.14 -6.82
C MET A 20 1.45 -8.63 -6.43
N LEU A 21 1.54 -8.94 -5.13
CA LEU A 21 1.62 -10.33 -4.66
C LEU A 21 0.33 -11.09 -4.97
N LYS A 22 0.50 -12.30 -5.50
CA LYS A 22 -0.61 -13.22 -5.81
C LYS A 22 -0.89 -14.12 -4.61
N ASN A 23 -2.09 -14.70 -4.56
CA ASN A 23 -2.54 -15.61 -3.49
C ASN A 23 -2.53 -14.96 -2.10
N ILE A 24 -2.84 -13.66 -2.04
CA ILE A 24 -3.03 -12.91 -0.81
C ILE A 24 -4.52 -12.87 -0.49
N HIS A 25 -4.85 -13.00 0.80
CA HIS A 25 -6.24 -12.97 1.27
C HIS A 25 -6.85 -11.57 1.26
N GLN A 26 -6.03 -10.55 1.46
CA GLN A 26 -6.46 -9.17 1.64
C GLN A 26 -5.32 -8.22 1.26
N HIS A 27 -5.57 -7.33 0.29
CA HIS A 27 -4.65 -6.25 -0.05
C HIS A 27 -5.13 -4.95 0.60
N ILE A 28 -4.19 -4.21 1.21
CA ILE A 28 -4.45 -2.93 1.87
C ILE A 28 -3.49 -1.90 1.27
N PHE A 29 -4.04 -0.79 0.75
CA PHE A 29 -3.26 0.31 0.19
C PHE A 29 -3.33 1.52 1.12
N ILE A 30 -2.18 2.04 1.55
CA ILE A 30 -2.12 3.28 2.33
C ILE A 30 -1.95 4.44 1.35
N ASP A 31 -2.99 5.24 1.18
CA ASP A 31 -3.05 6.34 0.24
C ASP A 31 -2.44 7.61 0.86
N ARG A 32 -1.10 7.66 0.86
CA ARG A 32 -0.32 8.82 1.26
C ARG A 32 0.57 9.25 0.10
N ILE A 33 0.63 10.56 -0.14
CA ILE A 33 1.52 11.10 -1.18
C ILE A 33 2.94 11.24 -0.62
N TYR A 34 3.95 11.17 -1.49
CA TYR A 34 5.36 11.30 -1.08
C TYR A 34 5.63 12.64 -0.39
N VAL A 35 4.92 13.70 -0.78
CA VAL A 35 4.96 15.04 -0.18
C VAL A 35 4.55 15.01 1.29
N ASP A 36 3.53 14.24 1.66
CA ASP A 36 3.07 14.10 3.05
C ASP A 36 4.14 13.47 3.94
N THR A 37 5.03 12.68 3.33
CA THR A 37 6.11 11.99 4.06
C THR A 37 7.41 12.78 4.07
N ARG A 38 7.50 13.93 3.39
CA ARG A 38 8.73 14.72 3.26
C ARG A 38 9.29 15.14 4.61
N ASP A 39 8.46 15.71 5.47
CA ASP A 39 8.90 16.23 6.76
C ASP A 39 9.28 15.10 7.74
N VAL A 40 8.56 13.97 7.65
CA VAL A 40 8.89 12.74 8.39
C VAL A 40 10.20 12.12 7.89
N ARG A 41 10.47 12.16 6.58
CA ARG A 41 11.73 11.69 5.98
C ARG A 41 12.91 12.59 6.38
N LYS A 42 12.72 13.91 6.38
CA LYS A 42 13.71 14.89 6.88
C LYS A 42 14.07 14.63 8.34
N GLN A 43 13.08 14.39 9.21
CA GLN A 43 13.32 14.07 10.62
C GLN A 43 14.06 12.74 10.83
N ARG A 44 13.98 11.80 9.88
CA ARG A 44 14.66 10.49 9.96
C ARG A 44 16.10 10.52 9.40
N ALA A 45 16.57 11.67 8.91
CA ALA A 45 17.98 11.96 8.56
C ALA A 45 18.69 10.89 7.71
N ARG A 46 18.02 10.30 6.71
CA ARG A 46 18.63 9.22 5.90
C ARG A 46 19.26 9.65 4.58
N GLU A 47 18.79 10.70 3.91
CA GLU A 47 19.27 11.08 2.57
C GLU A 47 19.20 12.61 2.38
N GLU A 48 20.20 13.20 1.71
CA GLU A 48 20.12 14.59 1.24
C GLU A 48 18.98 14.67 0.21
N GLN A 49 18.03 15.59 0.42
CA GLN A 49 16.99 15.85 -0.55
C GLN A 49 17.57 16.64 -1.72
N ASP A 50 18.06 15.94 -2.74
CA ASP A 50 18.45 16.53 -4.01
C ASP A 50 17.36 16.36 -5.09
N GLU A 51 17.52 17.07 -6.20
CA GLU A 51 16.57 17.00 -7.33
C GLU A 51 16.49 15.60 -7.97
N PHE A 52 17.49 14.75 -7.76
CA PHE A 52 17.51 13.39 -8.30
C PHE A 52 16.61 12.48 -7.49
N LEU A 53 16.69 12.54 -6.15
CA LEU A 53 15.81 11.83 -5.24
C LEU A 53 14.35 12.21 -5.45
N GLU A 54 14.03 13.50 -5.59
CA GLU A 54 12.65 13.94 -5.83
C GLU A 54 12.07 13.37 -7.13
N LYS A 55 12.88 13.27 -8.20
CA LYS A 55 12.46 12.63 -9.46
C LYS A 55 12.16 11.13 -9.29
N ILE A 56 12.99 10.41 -8.52
CA ILE A 56 12.73 9.00 -8.21
C ILE A 56 11.41 8.86 -7.46
N LEU A 57 11.20 9.68 -6.43
CA LEU A 57 10.00 9.66 -5.62
C LEU A 57 8.74 9.98 -6.41
N GLU A 58 8.81 10.90 -7.37
CA GLU A 58 7.71 11.21 -8.27
C GLU A 58 7.36 10.02 -9.17
N ILE A 59 8.38 9.39 -9.78
CA ILE A 59 8.20 8.20 -10.62
C ILE A 59 7.59 7.06 -9.81
N GLU A 60 8.15 6.77 -8.63
CA GLU A 60 7.62 5.76 -7.73
C GLU A 60 6.19 6.08 -7.32
N HIS A 61 5.90 7.32 -6.91
CA HIS A 61 4.54 7.70 -6.53
C HIS A 61 3.54 7.47 -7.68
N LYS A 62 3.92 7.77 -8.93
CA LYS A 62 3.07 7.53 -10.10
C LYS A 62 2.82 6.03 -10.34
N ILE A 63 3.87 5.21 -10.28
CA ILE A 63 3.77 3.75 -10.44
C ILE A 63 2.87 3.17 -9.35
N ILE A 64 3.12 3.54 -8.10
CA ILE A 64 2.46 2.94 -6.93
C ILE A 64 1.02 3.42 -6.77
N SER A 65 0.73 4.67 -7.10
CA SER A 65 -0.65 5.18 -7.14
C SER A 65 -1.54 4.37 -8.11
N SER A 66 -0.96 3.83 -9.18
CA SER A 66 -1.69 2.94 -10.10
C SER A 66 -2.09 1.60 -9.48
N HIS A 67 -1.51 1.22 -8.34
CA HIS A 67 -1.87 0.00 -7.61
C HIS A 67 -3.09 0.17 -6.69
N LYS A 68 -3.53 1.41 -6.42
CA LYS A 68 -4.69 1.68 -5.55
C LYS A 68 -5.95 0.87 -5.92
N PRO A 69 -6.31 0.70 -7.22
CA PRO A 69 -7.44 -0.14 -7.61
C PRO A 69 -7.25 -1.65 -7.37
N MET A 70 -6.03 -2.12 -7.08
CA MET A 70 -5.71 -3.52 -6.83
C MET A 70 -5.89 -3.94 -5.37
N ALA A 71 -6.02 -2.97 -4.45
CA ALA A 71 -6.31 -3.27 -3.06
C ALA A 71 -7.79 -3.61 -2.87
N ASP A 72 -8.15 -4.29 -1.78
CA ASP A 72 -9.57 -4.35 -1.37
C ASP A 72 -9.91 -3.28 -0.33
N LEU A 73 -8.92 -2.74 0.39
CA LEU A 73 -9.07 -1.64 1.35
C LEU A 73 -8.07 -0.52 1.07
N ILE A 74 -8.52 0.73 1.20
CA ILE A 74 -7.67 1.92 1.24
C ILE A 74 -7.69 2.50 2.65
N VAL A 75 -6.51 2.82 3.17
CA VAL A 75 -6.33 3.68 4.34
C VAL A 75 -6.02 5.09 3.85
N MET A 76 -6.92 6.04 4.13
CA MET A 76 -6.82 7.44 3.75
C MET A 76 -5.88 8.19 4.72
N SER A 77 -5.47 9.40 4.33
CA SER A 77 -4.45 10.18 5.03
C SER A 77 -4.88 10.56 6.48
N GLU A 78 -6.18 10.73 6.69
CA GLU A 78 -6.86 10.97 7.97
C GLU A 78 -7.14 9.68 8.79
N TYR A 79 -6.53 8.56 8.40
CA TYR A 79 -6.72 7.23 8.99
C TYR A 79 -8.11 6.61 8.79
N GLY A 80 -8.94 7.21 7.94
CA GLY A 80 -10.18 6.59 7.49
C GLY A 80 -9.90 5.35 6.64
N VAL A 81 -10.78 4.35 6.71
CA VAL A 81 -10.65 3.10 5.95
C VAL A 81 -11.89 2.91 5.08
N ALA A 82 -11.68 2.64 3.78
CA ALA A 82 -12.76 2.43 2.83
C ALA A 82 -12.46 1.23 1.90
N PRO A 83 -13.48 0.49 1.46
CA PRO A 83 -13.28 -0.54 0.45
C PRO A 83 -12.96 0.07 -0.91
N VAL A 84 -12.06 -0.58 -1.66
CA VAL A 84 -11.88 -0.33 -3.09
C VAL A 84 -12.96 -1.13 -3.81
N GLY A 85 -13.76 -0.46 -4.65
CA GLY A 85 -15.04 -0.98 -5.13
C GLY A 85 -15.05 -2.45 -5.56
N LYS A 86 -16.07 -3.19 -5.12
CA LYS A 86 -16.54 -4.42 -5.78
C LYS A 86 -17.88 -4.12 -6.45
N PRO A 87 -18.21 -4.68 -7.62
CA PRO A 87 -19.55 -4.61 -8.17
C PRO A 87 -20.52 -5.21 -7.15
N THR A 88 -21.35 -4.35 -6.55
CA THR A 88 -22.52 -4.78 -5.81
C THR A 88 -23.55 -5.29 -6.81
N ILE A 89 -23.89 -6.57 -6.74
CA ILE A 89 -25.16 -7.06 -7.28
C ILE A 89 -26.12 -7.03 -6.09
N ASN A 90 -27.18 -6.22 -6.17
CA ASN A 90 -28.20 -6.07 -5.12
C ASN A 90 -27.65 -5.74 -3.71
N GLY A 91 -26.62 -4.89 -3.61
CA GLY A 91 -26.13 -4.37 -2.32
C GLY A 91 -25.34 -5.36 -1.45
N GLN A 92 -24.99 -6.55 -1.95
CA GLN A 92 -24.15 -7.51 -1.24
C GLN A 92 -22.70 -7.48 -1.74
N THR A 93 -21.76 -7.22 -0.82
CA THR A 93 -20.32 -7.30 -1.07
C THR A 93 -19.88 -8.76 -0.99
N PHE A 94 -19.46 -9.34 -2.12
CA PHE A 94 -18.92 -10.71 -2.13
C PHE A 94 -17.42 -10.71 -1.87
N PHE A 95 -16.99 -11.38 -0.81
CA PHE A 95 -15.62 -11.85 -0.69
C PHE A 95 -15.51 -13.09 -1.59
N LYS A 96 -14.68 -13.02 -2.64
CA LYS A 96 -14.43 -14.19 -3.48
C LYS A 96 -13.75 -15.22 -2.56
N LYS A 97 -14.46 -16.32 -2.31
CA LYS A 97 -14.03 -17.43 -1.47
C LYS A 97 -12.93 -18.23 -2.16
#